data_AF-A0A0K2U0K6-F1
#
_entry.id   AF-A0A0K2U0K6-F1
#
_cell.length_a   1.000
_cell.length_b   1.000
_cell.length_c   1.000
_cell.angle_alpha   90.00
_cell.angle_beta   90.00
_cell.angle_gamma   90.00
#
_symmetry.space_group_name_H-M   'P 1'
#
loop_
_entity.id
_entity.type
_entity.pdbx_description
1 polymer ?
#
loop_
_entity_poly.entity_id
_entity_poly.type
_entity_poly.pdbx_seq_one_letter_code
_entity_poly.pdbx_strand_id
1 'polypeptide(L)'
;GSTKIYSILALLFIYWICFKILYSKTFLQNVFQTQIPHSSPRVSKMTQRRQWIKDTCQDLGKEIGLFEFRERKGVKTSVRQIINGDNFIRETKTKTIYCFAHKVATSSMFYIYSHIQNDSKFLHEIKMKKKIAFMIKFKLSLPSKDVRRLSSSHYTYLIHRHPYERLISGYLDRIVNNNCSYQAKETYEGVYKKKLNGTCIPKIPSFVQFVRLIIEQERISASYINDHWRPIYNLCSPCLIDFDGIYKMDEIKELLKESGMNKSFWEKIPKFNEKKGSSIQKPIRLYYSKLSCVDLNKLRKVYELDFKLFQYDDTEYFDICQDIHK
;
A
#
# COMPACT_ATOMS: atom_id res chain seq x y z
N GLY A 1 -35.90 -69.59 -9.05
CA GLY A 1 -34.44 -69.51 -8.92
C GLY A 1 -33.81 -68.58 -9.95
N SER A 2 -34.20 -68.70 -11.22
CA SER A 2 -33.58 -68.04 -12.38
C SER A 2 -33.85 -66.52 -12.50
N THR A 3 -35.04 -66.03 -12.18
CA THR A 3 -35.41 -64.60 -12.35
C THR A 3 -34.64 -63.63 -11.44
N LYS A 4 -34.30 -64.02 -10.20
CA LYS A 4 -33.50 -63.17 -9.29
C LYS A 4 -32.04 -63.02 -9.75
N ILE A 5 -31.49 -64.02 -10.43
CA ILE A 5 -30.10 -64.00 -10.92
C ILE A 5 -29.97 -63.01 -12.07
N TYR A 6 -30.94 -62.97 -12.99
CA TYR A 6 -30.95 -62.00 -14.09
C TYR A 6 -31.06 -60.56 -13.61
N SER A 7 -31.84 -60.28 -12.56
CA SER A 7 -31.92 -58.92 -11.98
C SER A 7 -30.62 -58.47 -11.32
N ILE A 8 -29.90 -59.36 -10.64
CA ILE A 8 -28.60 -59.03 -10.02
C ILE A 8 -27.54 -58.79 -11.09
N LEU A 9 -27.50 -59.63 -12.13
CA LEU A 9 -26.57 -59.45 -13.25
C LEU A 9 -26.86 -58.17 -14.03
N ALA A 10 -28.13 -57.79 -14.21
CA ALA A 10 -28.49 -56.51 -14.84
C ALA A 10 -28.02 -55.31 -14.01
N LEU A 11 -28.17 -55.35 -12.68
CA LEU A 11 -27.70 -54.28 -11.80
C LEU A 11 -26.17 -54.16 -11.79
N LEU A 12 -25.45 -55.28 -11.79
CA LEU A 12 -23.99 -55.29 -11.88
C LEU A 12 -23.49 -54.77 -13.23
N PHE A 13 -24.20 -55.09 -14.32
CA PHE A 13 -23.88 -54.58 -15.66
C PHE A 13 -24.13 -53.07 -15.77
N ILE A 14 -25.23 -52.57 -15.22
CA ILE A 14 -25.51 -51.12 -15.13
C ILE A 14 -24.44 -50.43 -14.29
N TYR A 15 -24.07 -51.00 -13.13
CA TYR A 15 -23.01 -50.45 -12.28
C TYR A 15 -21.67 -50.40 -13.02
N TRP A 16 -21.32 -51.45 -13.76
CA TRP A 16 -20.08 -51.52 -14.54
C TRP A 16 -20.06 -50.50 -15.70
N ILE A 17 -21.19 -50.30 -16.39
CA ILE A 17 -21.34 -49.26 -17.41
C ILE A 17 -21.21 -47.87 -16.77
N CYS A 18 -21.90 -47.60 -15.67
CA CYS A 18 -21.80 -46.32 -14.95
C CYS A 18 -20.37 -46.06 -14.45
N PHE A 19 -19.69 -47.09 -13.92
CA PHE A 19 -18.31 -47.00 -13.49
C PHE A 19 -17.35 -46.71 -14.66
N LYS A 20 -17.54 -47.37 -15.81
CA LYS A 20 -16.77 -47.07 -17.04
C LYS A 20 -17.03 -45.67 -17.59
N ILE A 21 -18.26 -45.17 -17.51
CA ILE A 21 -18.59 -43.81 -17.96
C ILE A 21 -17.93 -42.78 -17.03
N LEU A 22 -18.07 -42.95 -15.70
CA LEU A 22 -17.48 -42.07 -14.68
C LEU A 22 -15.94 -42.06 -14.72
N TYR A 23 -15.29 -43.18 -15.04
CA TYR A 23 -13.82 -43.31 -15.07
C TYR A 23 -13.21 -43.38 -16.47
N SER A 24 -14.00 -43.17 -17.53
CA SER A 24 -13.42 -43.02 -18.87
C SER A 24 -12.52 -41.78 -18.90
N LYS A 25 -11.30 -41.93 -19.44
CA LYS A 25 -10.32 -40.82 -19.55
C LYS A 25 -10.92 -39.59 -20.25
N THR A 26 -11.90 -39.78 -21.14
CA THR A 26 -12.65 -38.75 -21.85
C THR A 26 -13.62 -37.97 -20.94
N PHE A 27 -14.28 -38.61 -19.97
CA PHE A 27 -15.16 -37.92 -19.02
C PHE A 27 -14.35 -37.12 -17.98
N LEU A 28 -13.25 -37.69 -17.47
CA LEU A 28 -12.33 -36.95 -16.59
C LEU A 28 -11.65 -35.78 -17.31
N GLN A 29 -11.30 -35.92 -18.59
CA GLN A 29 -10.81 -34.78 -19.39
C GLN A 29 -11.90 -33.71 -19.59
N ASN A 30 -13.16 -34.09 -19.84
CA ASN A 30 -14.26 -33.15 -20.04
C ASN A 30 -14.70 -32.43 -18.74
N VAL A 31 -14.60 -33.06 -17.58
CA VAL A 31 -14.88 -32.40 -16.28
C VAL A 31 -13.75 -31.42 -15.90
N PHE A 32 -12.50 -31.71 -16.28
CA PHE A 32 -11.37 -30.78 -16.12
C PHE A 32 -11.24 -29.74 -17.25
N GLN A 33 -12.08 -29.81 -18.29
CA GLN A 33 -12.18 -28.83 -19.38
C GLN A 33 -13.44 -27.96 -19.31
N THR A 34 -14.02 -27.76 -18.12
CA THR A 34 -14.84 -26.57 -17.91
C THR A 34 -13.95 -25.35 -18.01
N GLN A 35 -13.95 -24.76 -19.20
CA GLN A 35 -13.45 -23.45 -19.57
C GLN A 35 -13.22 -22.55 -18.35
N ILE A 36 -11.96 -22.46 -17.92
CA ILE A 36 -11.47 -21.28 -17.21
C ILE A 36 -11.81 -20.12 -18.14
N PRO A 37 -12.69 -19.18 -17.75
CA PRO A 37 -13.05 -18.08 -18.63
C PRO A 37 -11.76 -17.34 -18.96
N HIS A 38 -11.52 -17.13 -20.26
CA HIS A 38 -10.43 -16.34 -20.81
C HIS A 38 -10.00 -15.26 -19.81
N SER A 39 -8.84 -15.46 -19.19
CA SER A 39 -8.33 -14.55 -18.19
C SER A 39 -8.21 -13.17 -18.82
N SER A 40 -9.06 -12.25 -18.38
CA SER A 40 -8.87 -10.82 -18.61
C SER A 40 -7.40 -10.50 -18.32
N PRO A 41 -6.68 -9.79 -19.21
CA PRO A 41 -5.28 -9.37 -18.99
C PRO A 41 -5.04 -8.55 -17.70
N ARG A 42 -6.11 -8.23 -16.95
CA ARG A 42 -6.07 -7.43 -15.72
C ARG A 42 -6.05 -8.27 -14.44
N VAL A 43 -6.67 -9.46 -14.46
CA VAL A 43 -6.56 -10.44 -13.36
C VAL A 43 -5.12 -10.97 -13.28
N SER A 44 -4.38 -10.98 -14.40
CA SER A 44 -2.95 -11.33 -14.42
C SER A 44 -2.07 -10.28 -13.73
N LYS A 45 -2.34 -8.98 -13.91
CA LYS A 45 -1.51 -7.89 -13.35
C LYS A 45 -1.47 -7.90 -11.82
N MET A 46 -2.62 -8.04 -11.17
CA MET A 46 -2.64 -8.04 -9.70
C MET A 46 -2.04 -9.33 -9.13
N THR A 47 -2.29 -10.46 -9.80
CA THR A 47 -1.64 -11.74 -9.48
C THR A 47 -0.13 -11.63 -9.57
N GLN A 48 0.40 -11.03 -10.64
CA GLN A 48 1.84 -10.80 -10.80
C GLN A 48 2.43 -9.91 -9.70
N ARG A 49 1.76 -8.82 -9.31
CA ARG A 49 2.23 -7.95 -8.22
C ARG A 49 2.23 -8.66 -6.87
N ARG A 50 1.18 -9.42 -6.58
CA ARG A 50 1.08 -10.22 -5.35
C ARG A 50 2.19 -11.27 -5.31
N GLN A 51 2.44 -11.96 -6.42
CA GLN A 51 3.50 -12.94 -6.53
C GLN A 51 4.88 -12.27 -6.37
N TRP A 52 5.11 -11.14 -7.04
CA TRP A 52 6.35 -10.36 -6.90
C TRP A 52 6.65 -9.97 -5.45
N ILE A 53 5.65 -9.45 -4.72
CA ILE A 53 5.83 -9.13 -3.30
C ILE A 53 6.17 -10.39 -2.52
N LYS A 54 5.47 -11.51 -2.73
CA LYS A 54 5.76 -12.78 -2.05
C LYS A 54 7.19 -13.25 -2.31
N ASP A 55 7.62 -13.27 -3.57
CA ASP A 55 8.96 -13.71 -3.97
C ASP A 55 10.04 -12.77 -3.40
N THR A 56 9.85 -11.45 -3.54
CA THR A 56 10.76 -10.44 -2.98
C THR A 56 10.87 -10.59 -1.46
N CYS A 57 9.76 -10.80 -0.76
CA CYS A 57 9.77 -11.00 0.69
C CYS A 57 10.42 -12.32 1.09
N GLN A 58 10.30 -13.39 0.29
CA GLN A 58 11.01 -14.64 0.52
C GLN A 58 12.52 -14.48 0.33
N ASP A 59 12.95 -13.77 -0.72
CA ASP A 59 14.36 -13.53 -1.01
C ASP A 59 14.99 -12.63 0.06
N LEU A 60 14.31 -11.55 0.46
CA LEU A 60 14.71 -10.76 1.62
C LEU A 60 14.78 -11.61 2.89
N GLY A 61 13.82 -12.51 3.11
CA GLY A 61 13.83 -13.44 4.24
C GLY A 61 15.03 -14.37 4.27
N LYS A 62 15.51 -14.84 3.10
CA LYS A 62 16.72 -15.66 2.95
C LYS A 62 18.01 -14.84 3.11
N GLU A 63 18.06 -13.65 2.54
CA GLU A 63 19.23 -12.74 2.59
C GLU A 63 19.47 -12.17 3.99
N ILE A 64 18.39 -11.89 4.73
CA ILE A 64 18.42 -11.06 5.94
C ILE A 64 17.99 -11.83 7.20
N GLY A 65 17.41 -13.02 7.03
CA GLY A 65 17.01 -13.93 8.10
C GLY A 65 16.05 -13.31 9.10
N LEU A 66 14.76 -13.10 8.77
CA LEU A 66 13.75 -12.77 9.78
C LEU A 66 12.27 -12.79 9.34
N PHE A 67 11.50 -13.62 10.04
CA PHE A 67 10.15 -13.31 10.51
C PHE A 67 10.06 -13.75 11.99
N GLU A 68 10.40 -12.88 12.96
CA GLU A 68 10.21 -13.21 14.39
C GLU A 68 9.26 -12.24 15.11
N PHE A 69 8.38 -12.85 15.90
CA PHE A 69 7.50 -12.22 16.89
C PHE A 69 8.17 -12.19 18.27
N ARG A 70 8.74 -11.04 18.67
CA ARG A 70 9.09 -10.61 20.06
C ARG A 70 10.13 -11.51 20.79
N GLU A 71 10.92 -11.11 21.79
CA GLU A 71 11.15 -9.92 22.61
C GLU A 71 12.61 -10.01 23.12
N ARG A 72 13.31 -8.87 23.19
CA ARG A 72 14.58 -8.62 23.91
C ARG A 72 15.90 -9.28 23.44
N LYS A 73 16.88 -8.37 23.38
CA LYS A 73 18.34 -8.47 23.45
C LYS A 73 19.07 -9.09 22.25
N GLY A 74 19.61 -8.18 21.43
CA GLY A 74 21.00 -8.32 21.02
C GLY A 74 21.27 -9.04 19.71
N VAL A 75 20.43 -8.85 18.69
CA VAL A 75 20.78 -9.13 17.29
C VAL A 75 20.22 -8.01 16.42
N LYS A 76 21.09 -7.27 15.71
CA LYS A 76 20.66 -6.28 14.70
C LYS A 76 20.08 -7.05 13.52
N THR A 77 18.78 -6.96 13.42
CA THR A 77 17.93 -7.76 12.56
C THR A 77 17.44 -6.88 11.43
N SER A 78 17.84 -7.17 10.18
CA SER A 78 17.93 -6.14 9.14
C SER A 78 16.62 -5.77 8.43
N VAL A 79 15.50 -6.47 8.61
CA VAL A 79 14.17 -5.96 8.17
C VAL A 79 13.07 -6.58 9.04
N ARG A 80 12.75 -5.95 10.19
CA ARG A 80 11.57 -6.35 10.98
C ARG A 80 10.34 -5.56 10.53
N GLN A 81 9.40 -6.19 9.82
CA GLN A 81 8.06 -5.62 9.63
C GLN A 81 7.22 -5.84 10.89
N ILE A 82 6.40 -4.85 11.25
CA ILE A 82 5.47 -4.91 12.38
C ILE A 82 4.15 -4.34 11.89
N ILE A 83 3.09 -5.13 12.00
CA ILE A 83 1.74 -4.67 11.65
C ILE A 83 1.34 -3.55 12.62
N ASN A 84 1.20 -2.34 12.10
CA ASN A 84 0.63 -1.21 12.82
C ASN A 84 -0.76 -0.88 12.27
N GLY A 85 -1.80 -1.09 13.09
CA GLY A 85 -3.19 -0.80 12.77
C GLY A 85 -3.48 0.69 12.52
N ASP A 86 -2.60 1.61 12.93
CA ASP A 86 -2.78 3.06 12.72
C ASP A 86 -2.86 3.46 11.24
N ASN A 87 -2.36 2.61 10.35
CA ASN A 87 -2.39 2.77 8.89
C ASN A 87 -3.46 1.92 8.21
N PHE A 88 -4.31 1.22 8.96
CA PHE A 88 -5.38 0.40 8.42
C PHE A 88 -6.75 0.96 8.81
N ILE A 89 -7.62 1.09 7.81
CA ILE A 89 -9.05 1.33 8.04
C ILE A 89 -9.87 0.18 7.49
N ARG A 90 -10.96 -0.15 8.18
CA ARG A 90 -11.91 -1.18 7.78
C ARG A 90 -13.26 -0.55 7.48
N GLU A 91 -13.77 -0.84 6.29
CA GLU A 91 -15.13 -0.50 5.89
C GLU A 91 -15.96 -1.78 5.83
N THR A 92 -17.00 -1.84 6.67
CA THR A 92 -17.82 -3.04 6.83
C THR A 92 -18.82 -3.20 5.68
N LYS A 93 -19.34 -2.11 5.11
CA LYS A 93 -20.36 -2.17 4.05
C LYS A 93 -19.80 -2.76 2.75
N THR A 94 -18.59 -2.35 2.39
CA THR A 94 -17.89 -2.84 1.18
C THR A 94 -16.98 -4.03 1.49
N LYS A 95 -16.87 -4.46 2.75
CA LYS A 95 -15.94 -5.48 3.23
C LYS A 95 -14.51 -5.23 2.72
N THR A 96 -14.03 -3.99 2.84
CA THR A 96 -12.66 -3.63 2.42
C THR A 96 -11.80 -3.26 3.61
N ILE A 97 -10.51 -3.59 3.53
CA ILE A 97 -9.47 -3.06 4.41
C ILE A 97 -8.50 -2.25 3.54
N TYR A 98 -8.31 -0.98 3.88
CA TYR A 98 -7.36 -0.12 3.19
C TYR A 98 -6.15 0.15 4.08
N CYS A 99 -4.97 -0.32 3.67
CA CYS A 99 -3.73 0.20 4.22
C CYS A 99 -3.36 1.51 3.53
N PHE A 100 -3.44 2.62 4.24
CA PHE A 100 -3.17 3.93 3.69
C PHE A 100 -1.75 4.40 4.02
N ALA A 101 -1.08 4.93 3.00
CA ALA A 101 0.07 5.81 3.16
C ALA A 101 -0.35 7.27 2.88
N HIS A 102 0.40 8.26 3.32
CA HIS A 102 0.14 9.63 2.88
C HIS A 102 0.70 9.89 1.47
N LYS A 103 0.14 10.88 0.77
CA LYS A 103 0.59 11.38 -0.54
C LYS A 103 0.46 10.38 -1.71
N VAL A 104 -0.37 9.35 -1.53
CA VAL A 104 -0.79 8.33 -2.52
C VAL A 104 -2.29 8.43 -2.84
N ALA A 105 -2.84 9.65 -2.89
CA ALA A 105 -4.27 9.94 -3.04
C ALA A 105 -5.20 9.55 -1.86
N THR A 106 -4.64 9.31 -0.67
CA THR A 106 -5.40 8.97 0.55
C THR A 106 -6.50 9.96 0.93
N SER A 107 -6.33 11.26 0.72
CA SER A 107 -7.42 12.22 0.97
C SER A 107 -8.66 11.96 0.10
N SER A 108 -8.45 11.53 -1.15
CA SER A 108 -9.54 11.15 -2.06
C SER A 108 -10.18 9.84 -1.60
N MET A 109 -9.39 8.84 -1.22
CA MET A 109 -9.93 7.58 -0.66
C MET A 109 -10.72 7.81 0.62
N PHE A 110 -10.24 8.67 1.52
CA PHE A 110 -10.98 9.03 2.74
C PHE A 110 -12.30 9.75 2.44
N TYR A 111 -12.36 10.52 1.36
CA TYR A 111 -13.61 11.10 0.87
C TYR A 111 -14.57 10.05 0.30
N ILE A 112 -14.07 9.05 -0.43
CA ILE A 112 -14.89 7.89 -0.86
C ILE A 112 -15.48 7.20 0.37
N TYR A 113 -14.63 6.84 1.33
CA TYR A 113 -15.05 6.17 2.56
C TYR A 113 -16.06 7.00 3.35
N SER A 114 -15.90 8.33 3.42
CA SER A 114 -16.89 9.18 4.11
C SER A 114 -18.26 9.11 3.45
N HIS A 115 -18.35 8.95 2.13
CA HIS A 115 -19.62 8.84 1.42
C HIS A 115 -20.24 7.44 1.53
N ILE A 116 -19.42 6.39 1.57
CA ILE A 116 -19.88 5.01 1.83
C ILE A 116 -20.58 4.91 3.19
N GLN A 117 -20.12 5.70 4.18
CA GLN A 117 -20.78 5.77 5.48
C GLN A 117 -22.25 6.22 5.39
N ASN A 118 -22.64 6.98 4.36
CA ASN A 118 -24.00 7.48 4.12
C ASN A 118 -24.60 8.16 5.36
N ASP A 119 -23.79 8.99 6.03
CA ASP A 119 -24.12 9.67 7.28
C ASP A 119 -24.00 11.18 7.06
N SER A 120 -25.14 11.85 6.90
CA SER A 120 -25.20 13.28 6.57
C SER A 120 -24.60 14.17 7.66
N LYS A 121 -24.78 13.81 8.94
CA LYS A 121 -24.17 14.52 10.07
C LYS A 121 -22.65 14.40 10.03
N PHE A 122 -22.13 13.20 9.78
CA PHE A 122 -20.70 12.96 9.64
C PHE A 122 -20.10 13.74 8.45
N LEU A 123 -20.76 13.76 7.30
CA LEU A 123 -20.33 14.54 6.14
C LEU A 123 -20.35 16.06 6.43
N HIS A 124 -21.38 16.55 7.12
CA HIS A 124 -21.45 17.94 7.56
C HIS A 124 -20.30 18.29 8.51
N GLU A 125 -19.99 17.44 9.48
CA GLU A 125 -18.87 17.63 10.40
C GLU A 125 -17.52 17.64 9.67
N ILE A 126 -17.31 16.77 8.68
CA ILE A 126 -16.08 16.77 7.85
C ILE A 126 -15.92 18.11 7.15
N LYS A 127 -17.00 18.64 6.56
CA LYS A 127 -17.00 19.93 5.85
C LYS A 127 -16.66 21.08 6.80
N MET A 128 -17.26 21.10 7.99
CA MET A 128 -17.05 22.15 9.00
C MET A 128 -15.66 22.11 9.62
N LYS A 129 -15.19 20.93 10.05
CA LYS A 129 -13.92 20.76 10.77
C LYS A 129 -12.72 20.76 9.84
N LYS A 130 -12.89 20.47 8.53
CA LYS A 130 -11.81 20.29 7.53
C LYS A 130 -10.76 19.26 7.96
N LYS A 131 -11.15 18.27 8.76
CA LYS A 131 -10.27 17.24 9.38
C LYS A 131 -10.61 15.82 8.93
N ILE A 132 -10.86 15.63 7.62
CA ILE A 132 -11.32 14.35 7.06
C ILE A 132 -10.43 13.15 7.46
N ALA A 133 -9.11 13.32 7.43
CA ALA A 133 -8.18 12.25 7.76
C ALA A 133 -8.31 11.77 9.21
N PHE A 134 -8.40 12.71 10.17
CA PHE A 134 -8.58 12.38 11.58
C PHE A 134 -9.92 11.68 11.81
N MET A 135 -10.99 12.21 11.21
CA MET A 135 -12.34 11.67 11.39
C MET A 135 -12.51 10.27 10.81
N ILE A 136 -11.98 10.02 9.61
CA ILE A 136 -12.02 8.70 8.97
C ILE A 136 -11.17 7.70 9.73
N LYS A 137 -9.94 8.07 10.12
CA LYS A 137 -9.09 7.20 10.96
C LYS A 137 -9.80 6.84 12.26
N PHE A 138 -10.40 7.81 12.95
CA PHE A 138 -11.10 7.54 14.20
C PHE A 138 -12.30 6.61 14.00
N LYS A 139 -13.15 6.88 13.00
CA LYS A 139 -14.39 6.13 12.75
C LYS A 139 -14.13 4.70 12.23
N LEU A 140 -13.09 4.52 11.41
CA LEU A 140 -12.84 3.27 10.67
C LEU A 140 -11.55 2.54 11.09
N SER A 141 -10.89 2.98 12.17
CA SER A 141 -9.62 2.36 12.63
C SER A 141 -9.73 0.85 12.80
N LEU A 142 -8.65 0.15 12.42
CA LEU A 142 -8.53 -1.29 12.59
C LEU A 142 -7.40 -1.61 13.56
N PRO A 143 -7.66 -2.19 14.74
CA PRO A 143 -6.60 -2.55 15.70
C PRO A 143 -5.58 -3.50 15.09
N SER A 144 -4.29 -3.35 15.43
CA SER A 144 -3.19 -4.14 14.87
C SER A 144 -3.41 -5.65 14.95
N LYS A 145 -4.01 -6.13 16.06
CA LYS A 145 -4.32 -7.55 16.29
C LYS A 145 -5.35 -8.12 15.32
N ASP A 146 -6.19 -7.27 14.74
CA ASP A 146 -7.31 -7.66 13.88
C ASP A 146 -6.97 -7.57 12.39
N VAL A 147 -5.92 -6.82 12.01
CA VAL A 147 -5.52 -6.61 10.60
C VAL A 147 -5.35 -7.94 9.88
N ARG A 148 -4.39 -8.77 10.32
CA ARG A 148 -4.10 -10.07 9.69
C ARG A 148 -5.30 -11.01 9.71
N ARG A 149 -6.02 -11.05 10.84
CA ARG A 149 -7.17 -11.95 11.05
C ARG A 149 -8.32 -11.63 10.09
N LEU A 150 -8.57 -10.35 9.83
CA LEU A 150 -9.68 -9.91 8.98
C LEU A 150 -9.30 -9.83 7.50
N SER A 151 -8.01 -9.75 7.16
CA SER A 151 -7.56 -9.73 5.76
C SER A 151 -8.02 -10.93 4.93
N SER A 152 -8.26 -12.10 5.53
CA SER A 152 -8.78 -13.27 4.81
C SER A 152 -10.26 -13.18 4.43
N SER A 153 -11.01 -12.23 5.00
CA SER A 153 -12.46 -12.08 4.82
C SER A 153 -12.87 -10.73 4.21
N HIS A 154 -11.89 -9.86 3.94
CA HIS A 154 -12.08 -8.52 3.41
C HIS A 154 -11.14 -8.31 2.24
N TYR A 155 -11.61 -7.62 1.21
CA TYR A 155 -10.74 -7.16 0.13
C TYR A 155 -9.72 -6.16 0.69
N THR A 156 -8.48 -6.61 0.86
CA THR A 156 -7.40 -5.86 1.52
C THR A 156 -6.49 -5.26 0.46
N TYR A 157 -6.34 -3.94 0.46
CA TYR A 157 -5.53 -3.27 -0.56
C TYR A 157 -4.67 -2.13 -0.02
N LEU A 158 -3.65 -1.77 -0.79
CA LEU A 158 -2.83 -0.58 -0.59
C LEU A 158 -2.70 0.20 -1.90
N ILE A 159 -2.38 1.50 -1.76
CA ILE A 159 -2.02 2.37 -2.89
C ILE A 159 -0.60 2.85 -2.69
N HIS A 160 0.23 2.74 -3.72
CA HIS A 160 1.62 3.16 -3.71
C HIS A 160 1.92 4.22 -4.79
N ARG A 161 3.03 4.94 -4.59
CA ARG A 161 3.56 5.96 -5.49
C ARG A 161 5.07 5.90 -5.46
N HIS A 162 5.73 6.34 -6.53
CA HIS A 162 7.18 6.45 -6.60
C HIS A 162 7.73 7.12 -5.32
N PRO A 163 8.69 6.51 -4.60
CA PRO A 163 9.13 6.98 -3.28
C PRO A 163 9.55 8.45 -3.28
N TYR A 164 10.30 8.86 -4.31
CA TYR A 164 10.80 10.22 -4.44
C TYR A 164 9.73 11.25 -4.83
N GLU A 165 8.73 10.85 -5.60
CA GLU A 165 7.56 11.70 -5.87
C GLU A 165 6.73 11.90 -4.60
N ARG A 166 6.54 10.83 -3.83
CA ARG A 166 5.82 10.86 -2.58
C ARG A 166 6.52 11.78 -1.58
N LEU A 167 7.85 11.67 -1.48
CA LEU A 167 8.69 12.47 -0.60
C LEU A 167 8.58 13.97 -0.92
N ILE A 168 8.79 14.38 -2.18
CA ILE A 168 8.71 15.79 -2.56
C ILE A 168 7.28 16.32 -2.43
N SER A 169 6.27 15.51 -2.71
CA SER A 169 4.87 15.88 -2.48
C SER A 169 4.59 16.15 -1.00
N GLY A 170 5.18 15.36 -0.10
CA GLY A 170 5.10 15.56 1.35
C GLY A 170 5.77 16.86 1.79
N TYR A 171 7.01 17.09 1.35
CA TYR A 171 7.77 18.30 1.66
C TYR A 171 7.04 19.58 1.21
N LEU A 172 6.58 19.62 -0.05
CA LEU A 172 5.88 20.79 -0.58
C LEU A 172 4.56 21.05 0.15
N ASP A 173 3.76 20.00 0.39
CA ASP A 173 2.44 20.15 1.00
C ASP A 173 2.50 20.50 2.49
N ARG A 174 3.43 19.88 3.24
CA ARG A 174 3.46 19.95 4.69
C ARG A 174 4.46 20.94 5.25
N ILE A 175 5.48 21.34 4.49
CA ILE A 175 6.54 22.21 4.99
C ILE A 175 6.53 23.53 4.23
N VAL A 176 6.57 23.50 2.90
CA VAL A 176 6.65 24.71 2.07
C VAL A 176 5.32 25.47 2.03
N ASN A 177 4.25 24.78 1.63
CA ASN A 177 2.93 25.41 1.43
C ASN A 177 2.13 25.55 2.73
N ASN A 178 2.58 24.92 3.82
CA ASN A 178 1.94 24.99 5.13
C ASN A 178 3.00 24.99 6.24
N ASN A 179 3.71 26.11 6.38
CA ASN A 179 4.75 26.32 7.38
C ASN A 179 4.23 26.33 8.84
N CYS A 180 2.92 26.26 9.06
CA CYS A 180 2.28 26.16 10.38
C CYS A 180 1.80 24.76 10.72
N SER A 181 2.08 23.75 9.88
CA SER A 181 1.70 22.38 10.16
C SER A 181 2.54 21.77 11.29
N TYR A 182 1.99 20.75 11.95
CA TYR A 182 2.76 19.96 12.93
C TYR A 182 4.04 19.37 12.30
N GLN A 183 3.95 18.89 11.06
CA GLN A 183 5.07 18.33 10.31
C GLN A 183 6.14 19.38 10.00
N ALA A 184 5.75 20.62 9.68
CA ALA A 184 6.66 21.73 9.49
C ALA A 184 7.44 22.01 10.78
N LYS A 185 6.73 22.12 11.91
CA LYS A 185 7.33 22.32 13.23
C LYS A 185 8.30 21.19 13.59
N GLU A 186 7.86 19.94 13.53
CA GLU A 186 8.69 18.76 13.82
C GLU A 186 9.97 18.74 12.97
N THR A 187 9.84 19.00 11.67
CA THR A 187 10.98 19.06 10.74
C THR A 187 11.93 20.19 11.10
N TYR A 188 11.42 21.38 11.40
CA TYR A 188 12.24 22.52 11.81
C TYR A 188 13.02 22.22 13.08
N GLU A 189 12.35 21.69 14.10
CA GLU A 189 13.00 21.34 15.37
C GLU A 189 14.07 20.26 15.17
N GLY A 190 13.81 19.28 14.29
CA GLY A 190 14.78 18.23 13.94
C GLY A 190 15.98 18.73 13.15
N VAL A 191 15.77 19.63 12.18
CA VAL A 191 16.84 20.19 11.33
C VAL A 191 17.71 21.18 12.12
N TYR A 192 17.10 22.11 12.85
CA TYR A 192 17.81 23.19 13.53
C TYR A 192 18.12 22.86 15.00
N LYS A 193 17.75 21.65 15.47
CA LYS A 193 17.94 21.16 16.85
C LYS A 193 17.46 22.18 17.90
N LYS A 194 16.37 22.89 17.60
CA LYS A 194 15.81 23.98 18.42
C LYS A 194 14.31 23.83 18.57
N LYS A 195 13.82 23.80 19.81
CA LYS A 195 12.38 23.80 20.11
C LYS A 195 11.72 25.12 19.74
N LEU A 196 10.51 25.04 19.20
CA LEU A 196 9.70 26.20 18.83
C LEU A 196 8.54 26.38 19.80
N ASN A 197 8.40 27.59 20.33
CA ASN A 197 7.26 27.96 21.19
C ASN A 197 6.00 28.28 20.37
N GLY A 198 6.16 28.68 19.10
CA GLY A 198 5.05 28.95 18.17
C GLY A 198 4.55 27.72 17.41
N THR A 199 3.52 27.95 16.59
CA THR A 199 2.94 26.94 15.67
C THR A 199 3.58 26.99 14.27
N CYS A 200 3.96 28.18 13.81
CA CYS A 200 4.58 28.40 12.50
C CYS A 200 6.10 28.48 12.59
N ILE A 201 6.77 27.85 11.61
CA ILE A 201 8.23 27.87 11.54
C ILE A 201 8.72 29.21 10.97
N PRO A 202 9.79 29.80 11.53
CA PRO A 202 10.31 31.10 11.07
C PRO A 202 11.12 31.01 9.78
N LYS A 203 11.62 29.80 9.45
CA LYS A 203 12.41 29.54 8.25
C LYS A 203 12.11 28.14 7.74
N ILE A 204 11.84 28.02 6.44
CA ILE A 204 11.62 26.73 5.78
C ILE A 204 12.98 26.00 5.67
N PRO A 205 13.14 24.79 6.26
CA PRO A 205 14.29 23.93 5.99
C PRO A 205 14.41 23.65 4.50
N SER A 206 15.62 23.70 3.94
CA SER A 206 15.82 23.33 2.53
C SER A 206 15.52 21.85 2.30
N PHE A 207 15.27 21.46 1.04
CA PHE A 207 15.04 20.06 0.71
C PHE A 207 16.25 19.17 1.07
N VAL A 208 17.47 19.68 0.94
CA VAL A 208 18.70 18.97 1.36
C VAL A 208 18.71 18.74 2.87
N GLN A 209 18.38 19.76 3.68
CA GLN A 209 18.29 19.64 5.14
C GLN A 209 17.20 18.65 5.55
N PHE A 210 16.05 18.71 4.88
CA PHE A 210 14.94 17.79 5.09
C PHE A 210 15.32 16.33 4.78
N VAL A 211 15.97 16.07 3.65
CA VAL A 211 16.45 14.73 3.28
C VAL A 211 17.48 14.20 4.27
N ARG A 212 18.44 15.05 4.68
CA ARG A 212 19.45 14.66 5.69
C ARG A 212 18.83 14.35 7.05
N LEU A 213 17.78 15.06 7.45
CA LEU A 213 17.01 14.73 8.66
C LEU A 213 16.39 13.34 8.56
N ILE A 214 15.78 12.98 7.42
CA ILE A 214 15.17 11.66 7.22
C ILE A 214 16.23 10.56 7.30
N ILE A 215 17.40 10.75 6.67
CA ILE A 215 18.53 9.82 6.74
C ILE A 215 19.01 9.66 8.19
N GLU A 216 19.06 10.74 8.97
CA GLU A 216 19.42 10.69 10.39
C GLU A 216 18.37 9.91 11.20
N GLN A 217 17.08 10.17 10.98
CA GLN A 217 15.99 9.48 11.66
C GLN A 217 15.97 7.97 11.36
N GLU A 218 16.21 7.58 10.11
CA GLU A 218 16.27 6.15 9.73
C GLU A 218 17.37 5.40 10.47
N ARG A 219 18.53 6.03 10.69
CA ARG A 219 19.63 5.42 11.46
C ARG A 219 19.26 5.13 12.91
N ILE A 220 18.29 5.85 13.46
CA ILE A 220 17.77 5.63 14.81
C ILE A 220 16.69 4.55 14.76
N SER A 221 15.62 4.81 14.00
CA SER A 221 14.52 3.88 13.70
C SER A 221 13.53 4.54 12.75
N ALA A 222 12.98 3.77 11.81
CA ALA A 222 11.91 4.22 10.91
C ALA A 222 10.68 4.80 11.66
N SER A 223 10.46 4.43 12.92
CA SER A 223 9.39 5.00 13.77
C SER A 223 9.55 6.51 14.04
N TYR A 224 10.77 7.05 13.95
CA TYR A 224 11.04 8.49 14.08
C TYR A 224 10.74 9.27 12.80
N ILE A 225 10.56 8.59 11.67
CA ILE A 225 10.19 9.23 10.41
C ILE A 225 8.68 9.46 10.41
N ASN A 226 8.25 10.69 10.11
CA ASN A 226 6.83 11.02 10.04
C ASN A 226 6.09 10.21 8.96
N ASP A 227 4.87 9.74 9.23
CA ASP A 227 4.04 8.95 8.29
C ASP A 227 3.84 9.60 6.91
N HIS A 228 4.02 10.92 6.79
CA HIS A 228 3.94 11.63 5.50
C HIS A 228 5.04 11.25 4.52
N TRP A 229 6.20 10.84 5.02
CA TRP A 229 7.36 10.43 4.22
C TRP A 229 8.02 9.13 4.70
N ARG A 230 7.56 8.48 5.77
CA ARG A 230 8.00 7.13 6.15
C ARG A 230 7.77 6.14 5.00
N PRO A 231 8.69 5.22 4.68
CA PRO A 231 8.49 4.21 3.64
C PRO A 231 7.17 3.44 3.80
N ILE A 232 6.52 3.10 2.69
CA ILE A 232 5.22 2.41 2.67
C ILE A 232 5.37 1.01 3.24
N TYR A 233 6.49 0.32 3.01
CA TYR A 233 6.73 -1.00 3.59
C TYR A 233 6.67 -0.98 5.12
N ASN A 234 7.12 0.09 5.79
CA ASN A 234 7.00 0.24 7.24
C ASN A 234 5.56 0.51 7.69
N LEU A 235 4.76 1.22 6.88
CA LEU A 235 3.38 1.57 7.22
C LEU A 235 2.43 0.40 7.01
N CYS A 236 2.63 -0.38 5.94
CA CYS A 236 1.69 -1.39 5.49
C CYS A 236 2.15 -2.84 5.68
N SER A 237 3.42 -3.09 6.00
CA SER A 237 3.97 -4.43 6.21
C SER A 237 3.55 -5.46 5.12
N PRO A 238 3.86 -5.21 3.84
CA PRO A 238 3.42 -6.05 2.72
C PRO A 238 3.98 -7.47 2.70
N CYS A 239 5.03 -7.78 3.47
CA CYS A 239 5.49 -9.16 3.66
C CYS A 239 4.67 -9.91 4.71
N LEU A 240 3.91 -9.20 5.54
CA LEU A 240 3.10 -9.76 6.61
C LEU A 240 1.61 -9.82 6.26
N ILE A 241 1.13 -8.99 5.34
CA ILE A 241 -0.29 -8.92 4.97
C ILE A 241 -0.48 -9.43 3.55
N ASP A 242 -1.39 -10.39 3.34
CA ASP A 242 -1.79 -10.83 2.01
C ASP A 242 -2.76 -9.80 1.44
N PHE A 243 -2.22 -8.83 0.70
CA PHE A 243 -3.02 -7.84 -0.01
C PHE A 243 -3.64 -8.47 -1.26
N ASP A 244 -4.96 -8.32 -1.41
CA ASP A 244 -5.68 -8.62 -2.65
C ASP A 244 -5.37 -7.60 -3.74
N GLY A 245 -5.16 -6.33 -3.34
CA GLY A 245 -4.94 -5.21 -4.24
C GLY A 245 -3.68 -4.38 -3.92
N ILE A 246 -2.81 -4.23 -4.90
CA ILE A 246 -1.56 -3.44 -4.85
C ILE A 246 -1.60 -2.47 -6.02
N TYR A 247 -2.10 -1.26 -5.80
CA TYR A 247 -2.38 -0.29 -6.87
C TYR A 247 -1.37 0.85 -6.89
N LYS A 248 -0.97 1.27 -8.09
CA LYS A 248 -0.32 2.57 -8.27
C LYS A 248 -1.36 3.68 -8.10
N MET A 249 -0.92 4.87 -7.69
CA MET A 249 -1.80 6.02 -7.45
C MET A 249 -2.63 6.44 -8.67
N ASP A 250 -2.16 6.21 -9.89
CA ASP A 250 -2.88 6.47 -11.13
C ASP A 250 -3.94 5.40 -11.48
N GLU A 251 -3.97 4.29 -10.74
CA GLU A 251 -4.87 3.14 -10.96
C GLU A 251 -6.09 3.14 -10.02
N ILE A 252 -6.48 4.31 -9.48
CA ILE A 252 -7.61 4.41 -8.54
C ILE A 252 -8.92 3.98 -9.21
N LYS A 253 -9.09 4.24 -10.51
CA LYS A 253 -10.31 3.85 -11.24
C LYS A 253 -10.44 2.32 -11.31
N GLU A 254 -9.33 1.62 -11.48
CA GLU A 254 -9.23 0.16 -11.49
C GLU A 254 -9.55 -0.39 -10.09
N LEU A 255 -8.92 0.15 -9.05
CA LEU A 255 -9.21 -0.18 -7.65
C LEU A 255 -10.71 -0.09 -7.34
N LEU A 256 -11.36 1.00 -7.75
CA LEU A 256 -12.78 1.21 -7.47
C LEU A 256 -13.70 0.21 -8.17
N LYS A 257 -13.29 -0.30 -9.34
CA LYS A 257 -14.03 -1.35 -10.05
C LYS A 257 -13.82 -2.73 -9.41
N GLU A 258 -12.59 -3.03 -8.98
CA GLU A 258 -12.22 -4.36 -8.47
C GLU A 258 -12.59 -4.57 -7.00
N SER A 259 -12.57 -3.52 -6.18
CA SER A 259 -12.92 -3.58 -4.75
C SER A 259 -14.41 -3.80 -4.46
N GLY A 260 -15.26 -3.87 -5.48
CA GLY A 260 -16.71 -4.00 -5.31
C GLY A 260 -17.38 -2.77 -4.69
N MET A 261 -16.67 -1.64 -4.57
CA MET A 261 -17.24 -0.38 -4.12
C MET A 261 -18.27 0.11 -5.16
N ASN A 262 -19.52 0.28 -4.73
CA ASN A 262 -20.61 0.68 -5.61
C ASN A 262 -20.25 1.97 -6.36
N LYS A 263 -20.45 1.94 -7.69
CA LYS A 263 -20.20 3.04 -8.62
C LYS A 263 -20.80 4.38 -8.17
N SER A 264 -21.98 4.34 -7.57
CA SER A 264 -22.68 5.52 -7.04
C SER A 264 -21.91 6.28 -5.95
N PHE A 265 -20.96 5.64 -5.25
CA PHE A 265 -20.15 6.29 -4.22
C PHE A 265 -19.00 7.12 -4.78
N TRP A 266 -18.47 6.76 -5.95
CA TRP A 266 -17.30 7.43 -6.51
C TRP A 266 -17.60 8.31 -7.75
N GLU A 267 -18.73 8.11 -8.43
CA GLU A 267 -19.15 8.98 -9.54
C GLU A 267 -19.44 10.42 -9.10
N LYS A 268 -19.85 10.63 -7.84
CA LYS A 268 -20.16 11.95 -7.28
C LYS A 268 -18.92 12.68 -6.76
N ILE A 269 -17.74 12.05 -6.82
CA ILE A 269 -16.53 12.62 -6.26
C ILE A 269 -15.99 13.65 -7.25
N PRO A 270 -15.81 14.92 -6.83
CA PRO A 270 -15.19 15.93 -7.67
C PRO A 270 -13.89 15.37 -8.21
N LYS A 271 -13.74 15.39 -9.55
CA LYS A 271 -12.68 14.75 -10.33
C LYS A 271 -11.45 14.49 -9.47
N PHE A 272 -11.11 13.21 -9.27
CA PHE A 272 -9.79 12.80 -8.78
C PHE A 272 -8.77 13.74 -9.40
N ASN A 273 -7.87 14.30 -8.61
CA ASN A 273 -6.94 15.35 -9.03
C ASN A 273 -5.95 14.82 -10.09
N GLU A 274 -6.43 14.47 -11.28
CA GLU A 274 -5.69 14.03 -12.46
C GLU A 274 -4.67 15.10 -12.85
N LYS A 275 -4.92 16.37 -12.49
CA LYS A 275 -4.03 17.51 -12.76
C LYS A 275 -2.79 17.63 -11.87
N LYS A 276 -2.60 16.81 -10.83
CA LYS A 276 -1.39 16.90 -9.98
C LYS A 276 -0.22 16.02 -10.45
N GLY A 277 -0.46 15.03 -11.31
CA GLY A 277 0.59 14.13 -11.81
C GLY A 277 1.62 14.84 -12.70
N SER A 278 1.15 15.59 -13.71
CA SER A 278 2.03 16.34 -14.62
C SER A 278 2.77 17.52 -13.96
N SER A 279 2.30 17.97 -12.79
CA SER A 279 2.90 19.09 -12.05
C SER A 279 4.13 18.69 -11.23
N ILE A 280 4.45 17.40 -11.08
CA ILE A 280 5.52 16.94 -10.16
C ILE A 280 6.92 16.93 -10.78
N GLN A 281 7.03 16.80 -12.12
CA GLN A 281 8.32 16.68 -12.81
C GLN A 281 9.21 17.93 -12.64
N LYS A 282 8.63 19.13 -12.76
CA LYS A 282 9.35 20.39 -12.52
C LYS A 282 9.92 20.46 -11.09
N PRO A 283 9.12 20.21 -10.03
CA PRO A 283 9.64 20.03 -8.68
C PRO A 283 10.72 18.96 -8.55
N ILE A 284 10.56 17.77 -9.13
CA ILE A 284 11.57 16.70 -9.02
C ILE A 284 12.93 17.24 -9.45
N ARG A 285 13.03 17.75 -10.68
CA ARG A 285 14.30 18.25 -11.21
C ARG A 285 14.86 19.37 -10.34
N LEU A 286 14.04 20.33 -9.95
CA LEU A 286 14.46 21.48 -9.15
C LEU A 286 15.00 21.12 -7.75
N TYR A 287 14.44 20.09 -7.12
CA TYR A 287 14.75 19.74 -5.73
C TYR A 287 15.79 18.63 -5.63
N TYR A 288 15.69 17.57 -6.44
CA TYR A 288 16.66 16.47 -6.43
C TYR A 288 18.00 16.88 -7.02
N SER A 289 18.05 17.84 -7.95
CA SER A 289 19.32 18.38 -8.46
C SER A 289 20.11 19.21 -7.45
N LYS A 290 19.59 19.41 -6.25
CA LYS A 290 20.27 20.08 -5.14
C LYS A 290 20.87 19.07 -4.14
N LEU A 291 20.53 17.79 -4.26
CA LEU A 291 21.11 16.74 -3.42
C LEU A 291 22.46 16.34 -3.97
N SER A 292 23.42 16.10 -3.07
CA SER A 292 24.63 15.38 -3.45
C SER A 292 24.29 13.95 -3.85
N CYS A 293 25.04 13.36 -4.78
CA CYS A 293 24.86 11.94 -5.12
C CYS A 293 25.08 11.01 -3.90
N VAL A 294 25.91 11.45 -2.95
CA VAL A 294 26.10 10.77 -1.65
C VAL A 294 24.82 10.80 -0.80
N ASP A 295 24.16 11.95 -0.69
CA ASP A 295 22.90 12.07 0.05
C ASP A 295 21.77 11.31 -0.67
N LEU A 296 21.73 11.35 -2.01
CA LEU A 296 20.76 10.59 -2.79
C LEU A 296 20.95 9.07 -2.60
N ASN A 297 22.18 8.57 -2.63
CA ASN A 297 22.46 7.16 -2.37
C ASN A 297 22.06 6.73 -0.94
N LYS A 298 22.31 7.59 0.06
CA LYS A 298 21.84 7.34 1.43
C LYS A 298 20.31 7.34 1.51
N LEU A 299 19.65 8.26 0.79
CA LEU A 299 18.19 8.33 0.71
C LEU A 299 17.60 7.11 -0.01
N ARG A 300 18.25 6.61 -1.07
CA ARG A 300 17.88 5.35 -1.75
C ARG A 300 17.80 4.19 -0.76
N LYS A 301 18.77 4.07 0.15
CA LYS A 301 18.77 3.05 1.20
C LYS A 301 17.57 3.16 2.15
N VAL A 302 17.13 4.38 2.48
CA VAL A 302 15.92 4.59 3.32
C VAL A 302 14.67 3.99 2.66
N TYR A 303 14.55 4.11 1.33
CA TYR A 303 13.38 3.66 0.56
C TYR A 303 13.61 2.37 -0.22
N GLU A 304 14.71 1.66 0.01
CA GLU A 304 15.16 0.52 -0.81
C GLU A 304 14.07 -0.54 -0.97
N LEU A 305 13.37 -0.85 0.12
CA LEU A 305 12.30 -1.84 0.10
C LEU A 305 11.06 -1.36 -0.65
N ASP A 306 10.74 -0.06 -0.62
CA ASP A 306 9.66 0.47 -1.46
C ASP A 306 10.02 0.36 -2.95
N PHE A 307 11.28 0.62 -3.32
CA PHE A 307 11.75 0.44 -4.70
C PHE A 307 11.64 -1.02 -5.15
N LYS A 308 12.15 -1.97 -4.34
CA LYS A 308 12.12 -3.41 -4.65
C LYS A 308 10.69 -3.95 -4.68
N LEU A 309 9.89 -3.73 -3.63
CA LEU A 309 8.55 -4.33 -3.50
C LEU A 309 7.55 -3.77 -4.52
N PHE A 310 7.68 -2.50 -4.89
CA PHE A 310 6.75 -1.83 -5.81
C PHE A 310 7.31 -1.58 -7.21
N GLN A 311 8.50 -2.12 -7.51
CA GLN A 311 9.15 -2.10 -8.83
C GLN A 311 9.28 -0.68 -9.39
N TYR A 312 9.88 0.21 -8.59
CA TYR A 312 10.20 1.56 -9.02
C TYR A 312 11.69 1.67 -9.39
N ASP A 313 11.97 2.39 -10.47
CA ASP A 313 13.33 2.76 -10.89
C ASP A 313 13.68 4.17 -10.42
N ASP A 314 14.92 4.37 -9.99
CA ASP A 314 15.44 5.64 -9.50
C ASP A 314 16.63 6.18 -10.31
N THR A 315 16.96 5.55 -11.44
CA THR A 315 18.13 5.91 -12.26
C THR A 315 18.12 7.38 -12.68
N GLU A 316 16.98 7.90 -13.16
CA GLU A 316 16.85 9.29 -13.61
C GLU A 316 17.20 10.34 -12.54
N TYR A 317 17.15 9.98 -11.26
CA TYR A 317 17.48 10.89 -10.15
C TYR A 317 18.99 10.98 -9.93
N PHE A 318 19.73 9.91 -10.24
CA PHE A 318 21.20 9.89 -10.18
C PHE A 318 21.82 10.65 -11.35
N ASP A 319 21.12 10.77 -12.47
CA ASP A 319 21.58 11.60 -13.61
C ASP A 319 21.58 13.10 -13.30
N ILE A 320 20.81 13.53 -12.28
CA ILE A 320 20.64 14.95 -11.95
C ILE A 320 21.21 15.35 -10.59
N CYS A 321 21.72 14.40 -9.77
CA CYS A 321 22.31 14.73 -8.47
C CYS A 321 23.62 15.51 -8.62
N GLN A 322 23.97 16.28 -7.59
CA GLN A 322 25.23 17.03 -7.56
C GLN A 322 26.40 16.08 -7.32
N ASP A 323 27.28 16.00 -8.29
CA ASP A 323 28.54 15.30 -8.19
C ASP A 323 29.56 16.21 -7.48
N ILE A 324 29.65 16.11 -6.15
CA ILE A 324 30.53 16.97 -5.32
C ILE A 324 32.02 16.65 -5.54
N HIS A 325 32.33 15.60 -6.31
CA HIS A 325 33.69 15.14 -6.59
C HIS A 325 34.16 15.36 -8.04
N LYS A 326 33.48 16.22 -8.81
CA LYS A 326 33.97 16.71 -10.11
C LYS A 326 34.43 18.15 -10.04
#